data_AF-A0A7K0J909-F1
#
_entry.id   AF-A0A7K0J909-F1
#
_cell.length_a   1.000
_cell.length_b   1.000
_cell.length_c   1.000
_cell.angle_alpha   90.00
_cell.angle_beta   90.00
_cell.angle_gamma   90.00
#
_symmetry.space_group_name_H-M   'P 1'
#
loop_
_entity.id
_entity.type
_entity.pdbx_description
1 polymer ?
#
loop_
_entity_poly.entity_id
_entity_poly.type
_entity_poly.pdbx_seq_one_letter_code
_entity_poly.pdbx_strand_id
1 'polypeptide(L)'
;MYHVEARIVDTALHVTDRALQAGDINLARWALTQGLLVSPDHEDLITGCLRTEYQAGNMDKVNDLINHLSATARRLGVDLNDDTTRIIDSLTHITRNAS
;
A
#
# COMPACT_ATOMS: atom_id res chain seq x y z
N MET A 1 0.81 -18.47 17.05
CA MET A 1 1.24 -17.25 17.78
C MET A 1 0.98 -16.06 16.87
N TYR A 2 -0.28 -15.59 16.72
CA TYR A 2 -0.64 -14.70 15.59
C TYR A 2 -1.69 -13.60 15.89
N HIS A 3 -2.20 -13.46 17.13
CA HIS A 3 -3.29 -12.49 17.36
C HIS A 3 -2.81 -11.03 17.49
N VAL A 4 -1.56 -10.81 17.89
CA VAL A 4 -1.06 -9.43 18.10
C VAL A 4 -0.63 -8.81 16.78
N GLU A 5 0.15 -9.53 15.95
CA GLU A 5 0.57 -9.05 14.63
C GLU A 5 -0.65 -8.71 13.76
N ALA A 6 -1.60 -9.63 13.60
CA ALA A 6 -2.82 -9.41 12.82
C ALA A 6 -3.58 -8.16 13.31
N ARG A 7 -3.73 -7.98 14.63
CA ARG A 7 -4.40 -6.79 15.19
C ARG A 7 -3.64 -5.49 14.93
N ILE A 8 -2.31 -5.53 14.88
CA ILE A 8 -1.50 -4.36 14.52
C ILE A 8 -1.68 -4.05 13.04
N VAL A 9 -1.66 -5.06 12.15
CA VAL A 9 -1.92 -4.90 10.72
C VAL A 9 -3.31 -4.31 10.48
N ASP A 10 -4.35 -4.89 11.09
CA ASP A 10 -5.73 -4.41 10.97
C ASP A 10 -5.87 -2.96 11.44
N THR A 11 -5.23 -2.63 12.57
CA THR A 11 -5.26 -1.27 13.13
C THR A 11 -4.51 -0.30 12.22
N ALA A 12 -3.34 -0.68 11.69
CA ALA A 12 -2.56 0.13 10.78
C ALA A 12 -3.38 0.48 9.53
N LEU A 13 -3.98 -0.54 8.88
CA LEU A 13 -4.84 -0.35 7.71
C LEU A 13 -6.04 0.56 8.02
N HIS A 14 -6.71 0.35 9.16
CA HIS A 14 -7.83 1.18 9.57
C HIS A 14 -7.44 2.65 9.79
N VAL A 15 -6.30 2.89 10.46
CA VAL A 15 -5.78 4.26 10.66
C VAL A 15 -5.38 4.89 9.33
N THR A 16 -4.73 4.15 8.45
CA THR A 16 -4.37 4.63 7.11
C THR A 16 -5.58 5.07 6.32
N ASP A 17 -6.65 4.27 6.28
CA ASP A 17 -7.86 4.65 5.55
C ASP A 17 -8.48 5.94 6.08
N ARG A 18 -8.55 6.10 7.41
CA ARG A 18 -9.06 7.32 8.04
C ARG A 18 -8.16 8.52 7.79
N ALA A 19 -6.85 8.33 7.84
CA ALA A 19 -5.86 9.37 7.58
C ALA A 19 -5.95 9.87 6.13
N LEU A 20 -6.04 8.96 5.15
CA LEU A 20 -6.19 9.31 3.74
C LEU A 20 -7.50 10.04 3.46
N GLN A 21 -8.61 9.61 4.07
CA GLN A 21 -9.90 10.33 4.01
C GLN A 21 -9.81 11.76 4.55
N ALA A 22 -9.00 11.98 5.59
CA ALA A 22 -8.76 13.29 6.18
C ALA A 22 -7.67 14.10 5.47
N GLY A 23 -6.98 13.53 4.48
CA GLY A 23 -5.83 14.17 3.82
C GLY A 23 -4.54 14.18 4.65
N ASP A 24 -4.48 13.43 5.76
CA ASP A 24 -3.30 13.37 6.63
C ASP A 24 -2.30 12.30 6.16
N ILE A 25 -1.47 12.71 5.20
CA ILE A 25 -0.44 11.84 4.60
C ILE A 25 0.58 11.37 5.65
N ASN A 26 0.92 12.21 6.63
CA ASN A 26 1.94 11.87 7.62
C ASN A 26 1.45 10.79 8.57
N LEU A 27 0.19 10.88 9.03
CA LEU A 27 -0.42 9.84 9.85
C LEU A 27 -0.55 8.51 9.08
N ALA A 28 -0.94 8.58 7.80
CA ALA A 28 -1.02 7.39 6.95
C ALA A 28 0.33 6.67 6.85
N ARG A 29 1.42 7.39 6.54
CA ARG A 29 2.78 6.85 6.47
C ARG A 29 3.23 6.25 7.81
N TRP A 30 2.95 6.95 8.90
CA TRP A 30 3.32 6.47 10.24
C TRP A 30 2.64 5.14 10.56
N ALA A 31 1.32 5.03 10.33
CA ALA A 31 0.55 3.82 10.59
C ALA A 31 1.06 2.64 9.76
N LEU A 32 1.32 2.85 8.46
CA LEU A 32 1.85 1.82 7.56
C LEU A 32 3.24 1.36 7.98
N THR A 33 4.08 2.29 8.44
CA THR A 33 5.40 1.94 9.00
C THR A 33 5.26 1.02 10.21
N GLN A 34 4.30 1.28 11.11
CA GLN A 34 4.08 0.40 12.27
C GLN A 34 3.61 -1.00 11.85
N GLY A 35 2.70 -1.10 10.87
CA GLY A 35 2.27 -2.38 10.33
C GLY A 35 3.42 -3.17 9.68
N LEU A 36 4.23 -2.51 8.86
CA LEU A 36 5.33 -3.16 8.13
C LEU A 36 6.50 -3.56 9.04
N LEU A 37 6.66 -2.92 10.20
CA LEU A 37 7.64 -3.35 11.20
C LEU A 37 7.32 -4.73 11.78
N VAL A 38 6.03 -5.08 11.92
CA VAL A 38 5.60 -6.38 12.47
C VAL A 38 5.29 -7.41 11.38
N SER A 39 4.87 -6.95 10.20
CA SER A 39 4.57 -7.81 9.05
C SER A 39 5.25 -7.28 7.79
N PRO A 40 6.56 -7.57 7.61
CA PRO A 40 7.29 -7.16 6.42
C PRO A 40 6.68 -7.76 5.16
N ASP A 41 6.68 -7.00 4.07
CA ASP A 41 6.14 -7.41 2.78
C ASP A 41 4.64 -7.80 2.77
N HIS A 42 3.87 -7.46 3.81
CA HIS A 42 2.43 -7.67 3.82
C HIS A 42 1.77 -6.83 2.72
N GLU A 43 1.10 -7.51 1.79
CA GLU A 43 0.62 -6.91 0.54
C GLU A 43 -0.29 -5.70 0.79
N ASP A 44 -1.32 -5.84 1.62
CA ASP A 44 -2.28 -4.77 1.89
C ASP A 44 -1.62 -3.51 2.49
N LEU A 45 -0.57 -3.67 3.30
CA LEU A 45 0.18 -2.55 3.87
C LEU A 45 1.03 -1.86 2.78
N ILE A 46 1.64 -2.62 1.87
CA ILE A 46 2.36 -2.03 0.73
C ILE A 46 1.38 -1.31 -0.21
N THR A 47 0.19 -1.87 -0.43
CA THR A 47 -0.89 -1.22 -1.19
C THR A 47 -1.39 0.05 -0.49
N GLY A 48 -1.43 0.07 0.84
CA GLY A 48 -1.65 1.29 1.64
C GLY A 48 -0.57 2.34 1.42
N CYS A 49 0.71 1.95 1.36
CA CYS A 49 1.82 2.85 1.01
C CYS A 49 1.64 3.42 -0.39
N LEU A 50 1.29 2.57 -1.36
CA LEU A 50 1.06 2.96 -2.75
C LEU A 50 -0.01 4.08 -2.85
N ARG A 51 -1.17 3.86 -2.21
CA ARG A 51 -2.26 4.86 -2.15
C ARG A 51 -1.81 6.16 -1.49
N THR A 52 -1.06 6.05 -0.39
CA THR A 52 -0.57 7.19 0.38
C THR A 52 0.39 8.05 -0.43
N GLU A 53 1.36 7.44 -1.10
CA GLU A 53 2.34 8.16 -1.90
C GLU A 53 1.73 8.74 -3.17
N TYR A 54 0.75 8.06 -3.76
CA TYR A 54 -0.01 8.60 -4.87
C TYR A 54 -0.78 9.87 -4.46
N GLN A 55 -1.48 9.85 -3.33
CA GLN A 55 -2.19 11.02 -2.81
C GLN A 55 -1.23 12.17 -2.42
N ALA A 56 0.00 11.83 -2.04
CA ALA A 56 1.07 12.80 -1.78
C ALA A 56 1.73 13.35 -3.06
N GLY A 57 1.38 12.83 -4.24
CA GLY A 57 1.99 13.20 -5.53
C GLY A 57 3.40 12.63 -5.75
N ASN A 58 3.83 11.67 -4.93
CA ASN A 58 5.16 11.07 -4.98
C ASN A 58 5.22 9.90 -5.98
N MET A 59 5.19 10.23 -7.26
CA MET A 59 5.07 9.24 -8.34
C MET A 59 6.28 8.32 -8.47
N ASP A 60 7.48 8.77 -8.12
CA ASP A 60 8.67 7.92 -8.10
C ASP A 60 8.49 6.77 -7.12
N LYS A 61 8.04 7.08 -5.90
CA LYS A 61 7.79 6.06 -4.89
C LYS A 61 6.62 5.15 -5.25
N VAL A 62 5.58 5.68 -5.91
CA VAL A 62 4.47 4.88 -6.45
C VAL A 62 5.00 3.81 -7.42
N ASN A 63 5.85 4.20 -8.37
CA ASN A 63 6.44 3.27 -9.32
C ASN A 63 7.32 2.20 -8.65
N ASP A 64 8.13 2.59 -7.66
CA ASP A 64 8.94 1.66 -6.87
C ASP A 64 8.07 0.61 -6.16
N LEU A 65 6.95 1.03 -5.57
CA LEU A 65 6.04 0.15 -4.85
C LEU A 65 5.30 -0.82 -5.78
N ILE A 66 4.87 -0.36 -6.96
CA ILE A 66 4.27 -1.23 -7.99
C ILE A 66 5.27 -2.30 -8.44
N ASN A 67 6.52 -1.90 -8.68
CA ASN A 67 7.59 -2.82 -9.05
C ASN A 67 7.86 -3.85 -7.94
N HIS A 68 7.88 -3.40 -6.67
CA HIS A 68 8.07 -4.29 -5.52
C HIS A 68 6.95 -5.33 -5.39
N LEU A 69 5.68 -4.91 -5.50
CA LEU A 69 4.52 -5.80 -5.46
C LEU A 69 4.57 -6.83 -6.60
N SER A 70 4.80 -6.36 -7.82
CA SER A 70 4.87 -7.21 -9.02
C SER A 70 6.02 -8.22 -8.94
N ALA A 71 7.19 -7.78 -8.47
CA ALA A 71 8.35 -8.65 -8.30
C ALA A 71 8.13 -9.69 -7.20
N THR A 72 7.47 -9.30 -6.11
CA THR A 72 7.17 -10.21 -4.99
C THR A 72 6.17 -11.29 -5.40
N ALA A 73 5.07 -10.92 -6.06
CA ALA A 73 4.09 -11.87 -6.61
C ALA A 73 4.75 -12.89 -7.55
N ARG A 74 5.53 -12.39 -8.53
CA ARG A 74 6.27 -13.24 -9.47
C ARG A 74 7.28 -14.16 -8.78
N ARG A 75 8.00 -13.66 -7.76
CA ARG A 75 8.98 -14.45 -7.00
C ARG A 75 8.30 -15.57 -6.21
N LEU A 76 7.13 -15.31 -5.65
CA LEU A 76 6.34 -16.28 -4.88
C LEU A 76 5.51 -17.21 -5.77
N GLY A 77 5.33 -16.89 -7.05
CA GLY A 77 4.49 -17.66 -7.98
C GLY A 77 3.01 -17.56 -7.65
N VAL A 78 2.59 -16.43 -7.09
CA VAL A 78 1.19 -16.13 -6.70
C VAL A 78 0.70 -14.89 -7.43
N ASP A 79 -0.62 -14.75 -7.50
CA ASP A 79 -1.24 -13.50 -7.93
C ASP A 79 -1.33 -12.53 -6.76
N LEU A 80 -1.35 -11.23 -7.07
CA LEU A 80 -1.69 -10.19 -6.10
C LEU A 80 -3.18 -10.28 -5.75
N ASN A 81 -3.54 -9.78 -4.58
CA ASN A 81 -4.94 -9.60 -4.22
C ASN A 81 -5.67 -8.77 -5.28
N ASP A 82 -6.93 -9.12 -5.56
CA ASP A 82 -7.75 -8.44 -6.57
C ASP A 82 -7.82 -6.92 -6.33
N ASP A 83 -7.89 -6.51 -5.06
CA ASP A 83 -7.96 -5.10 -4.71
C ASP A 83 -6.65 -4.36 -5.02
N THR A 84 -5.51 -4.98 -4.75
CA THR A 84 -4.19 -4.45 -5.12
C THR A 84 -4.08 -4.27 -6.63
N THR A 85 -4.45 -5.30 -7.41
CA THR A 85 -4.44 -5.23 -8.87
C THR A 85 -5.32 -4.10 -9.39
N ARG A 86 -6.56 -4.00 -8.88
CA ARG A 86 -7.51 -2.94 -9.23
C ARG A 86 -6.96 -1.54 -8.95
N ILE A 87 -6.27 -1.36 -7.82
CA ILE A 87 -5.64 -0.09 -7.46
C ILE A 87 -4.51 0.23 -8.43
N ILE A 88 -3.58 -0.70 -8.68
CA ILE A 88 -2.46 -0.51 -9.61
C ILE A 88 -2.96 -0.12 -11.01
N ASP A 89 -3.97 -0.83 -11.52
CA ASP A 89 -4.56 -0.56 -12.83
C ASP A 89 -5.19 0.84 -12.87
N SER A 90 -5.95 1.20 -11.84
CA SER A 90 -6.58 2.53 -11.73
C SER A 90 -5.53 3.65 -11.75
N LEU A 91 -4.45 3.51 -10.99
CA LEU A 91 -3.38 4.50 -10.92
C LEU A 91 -2.62 4.63 -12.25
N THR A 92 -2.34 3.49 -12.90
CA THR A 92 -1.64 3.46 -14.20
C THR A 92 -2.48 4.06 -15.32
N HIS A 93 -3.80 3.89 -15.29
CA HIS A 93 -4.70 4.52 -16.24
C HIS A 93 -4.80 6.04 -16.04
N ILE A 94 -4.79 6.52 -14.79
CA ILE A 94 -4.86 7.97 -14.51
C ILE A 94 -3.60 8.69 -15.00
N THR A 95 -2.42 8.12 -14.78
CA THR A 95 -1.15 8.74 -15.21
C THR A 95 -1.02 8.83 -16.73
N ARG A 96 -1.56 7.84 -17.46
CA ARG A 96 -1.56 7.85 -18.93
C ARG A 96 -2.47 8.92 -19.56
N ASN A 97 -3.54 9.31 -18.88
CA ASN A 97 -4.45 10.36 -19.38
C ASN A 97 -4.00 11.79 -19.03
N ALA A 98 -2.98 11.93 -18.17
CA ALA A 98 -2.44 13.23 -17.74
C ALA A 98 -1.19 13.66 -18.53
N SER A 99 -0.67 12.80 -19.41
CA SER A 99 0.46 13.05 -20.33
C SER A 99 -0.04 13.37 -21.73
#